data_AF-A0A6N8W9X4-F1
#
_entry.id   AF-A0A6N8W9X4-F1
#
_cell.length_a   1.000
_cell.length_b   1.000
_cell.length_c   1.000
_cell.angle_alpha   90.00
_cell.angle_beta   90.00
_cell.angle_gamma   90.00
#
_symmetry.space_group_name_H-M   'P 1'
#
loop_
_entity.id
_entity.type
_entity.pdbx_description
1 polymer ?
#
loop_
_entity_poly.entity_id
_entity_poly.type
_entity_poly.pdbx_seq_one_letter_code
_entity_poly.pdbx_strand_id
1 'polypeptide(L)' 'MTTYRYAEMTWSACREAAYSGKVAVLPVATYEDHGYHL' A
#
# COMPACT_ATOMS: atom_id res chain seq x y z
N MET A 1 -8.34 -15.31 2.22
CA MET A 1 -7.07 -14.58 1.97
C MET A 1 -7.25 -13.18 2.50
N THR A 2 -6.42 -12.74 3.44
CA THR A 2 -6.46 -11.35 3.93
C THR A 2 -5.85 -10.45 2.86
N THR A 3 -6.61 -9.49 2.32
CA THR A 3 -6.03 -8.46 1.44
C THR A 3 -5.32 -7.42 2.30
N TYR A 4 -4.10 -7.06 1.92
CA TYR A 4 -3.29 -6.01 2.58
C TYR A 4 -3.22 -4.74 1.73
N ARG A 5 -4.07 -4.63 0.70
CA ARG A 5 -4.10 -3.46 -0.19
C ARG A 5 -4.89 -2.36 0.50
N TYR A 6 -4.19 -1.32 0.97
CA TYR A 6 -4.81 -0.14 1.56
C TYR A 6 -5.94 0.44 0.70
N ALA A 7 -5.76 0.45 -0.63
CA ALA A 7 -6.75 0.94 -1.59
C ALA A 7 -8.06 0.13 -1.63
N GLU A 8 -8.05 -1.11 -1.15
CA GLU A 8 -9.22 -2.00 -1.10
C GLU A 8 -9.90 -2.01 0.29
N MET A 9 -9.33 -1.30 1.26
CA MET A 9 -9.83 -1.27 2.64
C MET A 9 -10.90 -0.19 2.81
N THR A 10 -11.97 -0.52 3.53
CA THR A 10 -12.91 0.50 4.01
C THR A 10 -12.24 1.34 5.11
N TRP A 11 -12.78 2.52 5.35
CA TRP A 11 -12.32 3.40 6.43
C TRP A 11 -12.30 2.71 7.80
N SER A 12 -13.34 1.92 8.11
CA SER A 12 -13.40 1.15 9.36
C SER A 12 -12.30 0.09 9.43
N ALA A 13 -12.03 -0.63 8.34
CA ALA A 13 -10.94 -1.61 8.31
C ALA A 13 -9.57 -0.96 8.53
N CYS A 14 -9.33 0.23 7.98
CA CYS A 14 -8.10 1.00 8.23
C CYS A 14 -7.96 1.39 9.70
N ARG A 15 -9.05 1.82 10.35
CA ARG A 15 -9.07 2.16 11.78
C ARG A 15 -8.70 0.96 12.66
N GLU A 16 -9.30 -0.21 12.40
CA GLU A 16 -8.99 -1.43 13.17
C GLU A 16 -7.53 -1.92 12.93
N ALA A 17 -7.01 -1.77 11.71
CA ALA A 17 -5.61 -2.06 11.43
C ALA A 17 -4.65 -1.14 12.21
N ALA A 18 -4.98 0.15 12.31
CA ALA A 18 -4.19 1.11 13.10
C ALA A 18 -4.21 0.78 14.60
N TYR A 19 -5.38 0.46 15.18
CA TYR A 19 -5.46 0.10 16.60
C TYR A 19 -4.79 -1.23 16.94
N SER A 20 -4.74 -2.17 16.00
CA SER A 20 -4.02 -3.43 16.16
C SER A 20 -2.51 -3.32 15.91
N GLY A 21 -1.98 -2.11 15.75
CA GLY A 21 -0.54 -1.85 15.62
C GLY A 21 0.05 -2.33 14.30
N LYS A 22 -0.76 -2.43 13.23
CA LYS A 22 -0.25 -2.79 11.90
C LYS A 22 0.52 -1.62 11.27
N VAL A 23 1.51 -1.95 10.45
CA VAL A 23 2.35 -0.98 9.74
C VAL A 23 1.89 -0.87 8.30
N ALA A 24 1.74 0.36 7.80
CA ALA A 24 1.55 0.62 6.39
C ALA A 24 2.91 0.71 5.67
N VAL A 25 3.02 0.02 4.53
CA VAL A 25 4.17 0.18 3.62
C VAL A 25 3.71 1.04 2.46
N LEU A 26 4.42 2.13 2.21
CA LEU A 26 4.18 3.02 1.08
C LEU A 26 5.32 2.86 0.07
N PRO A 27 5.12 2.12 -1.03
CA PRO A 27 6.05 2.15 -2.15
C PRO A 27 6.08 3.55 -2.74
N VAL A 28 7.27 4.10 -2.91
CA VAL A 28 7.48 5.38 -3.59
C VAL A 28 8.26 5.08 -4.86
N ALA A 29 7.74 5.56 -5.99
CA ALA A 29 8.31 5.35 -7.30
C ALA A 29 8.25 6.66 -8.10
N THR A 30 8.93 6.65 -9.25
CA THR A 30 8.90 7.74 -10.22
C THR A 30 8.51 7.19 -11.59
N TYR A 31 8.04 8.08 -12.47
CA TYR A 31 7.97 7.80 -13.89
C TYR A 31 9.25 8.35 -14.53
N GLU A 32 10.10 7.46 -15.02
CA GLU A 32 11.44 7.79 -15.47
C GLU A 32 11.81 6.95 -16.70
N ASP A 33 12.57 7.54 -17.61
CA ASP A 33 13.15 6.82 -18.74
C ASP A 33 14.22 5.85 -18.25
N HIS A 34 14.08 4.58 -18.61
CA HIS A 34 15.05 3.53 -18.24
C HIS A 34 15.86 3.04 -19.45
N GLY A 35 15.80 3.77 -20.58
CA GLY A 35 16.54 3.46 -21.80
C GLY A 35 15.98 2.25 -22.54
N TYR A 36 16.62 1.87 -23.65
CA TYR A 36 16.03 0.94 -24.63
C TYR A 36 15.81 -0.51 -24.19
N HIS A 37 16.27 -0.88 -23.00
CA HIS A 37 16.28 -2.27 -22.54
C HIS A 37 15.47 -2.48 -21.24
N LEU A 38 14.78 -1.45 -20.77
CA LEU A 38 13.92 -1.46 -19.58
C LEU A 38 12.56 -0.84 -19.88
#